data_AF-A0A562V5D4-F1
#
_entry.id   AF-A0A562V5D4-F1
#
_cell.length_a   1.000
_cell.length_b   1.000
_cell.length_c   1.000
_cell.angle_alpha   90.00
_cell.angle_beta   90.00
_cell.angle_gamma   90.00
#
_symmetry.space_group_name_H-M   'P 1'
#
loop_
_entity.id
_entity.type
_entity.pdbx_description
1 polymer ?
#
loop_
_entity_poly.entity_id
_entity_poly.type
_entity_poly.pdbx_seq_one_letter_code
_entity_poly.pdbx_strand_id
1 'polypeptide(L)'
;MPPRTLRTLTLVATAGYTLWGVLHIGLGAAMLSRNLGIDIYQSELAAESTMFFVSAVVFGAQAVMVAVTLNRRNDRVGHWLNLTVLGAVDAAFIAVMLVPGHVGWAEGVVAPLIWLAAACCAAAARRGAAPARAPRLIRS
;
A
#
# COMPACT_ATOMS: atom_id res chain seq x y z
N MET A 1 23.70 -12.64 10.55
CA MET A 1 23.23 -11.50 9.73
C MET A 1 22.42 -12.02 8.56
N PRO A 2 21.28 -11.41 8.19
CA PRO A 2 20.53 -11.82 7.01
C PRO A 2 21.37 -11.61 5.74
N PRO A 3 21.23 -12.48 4.71
CA PRO A 3 21.84 -12.31 3.40
C PRO A 3 21.61 -10.90 2.84
N ARG A 4 22.61 -10.32 2.17
CA ARG A 4 22.52 -8.98 1.55
C ARG A 4 21.27 -8.84 0.68
N THR A 5 20.93 -9.87 -0.09
CA THR A 5 19.74 -9.93 -0.95
C THR A 5 18.43 -9.78 -0.17
N LEU A 6 18.27 -10.43 0.99
CA LEU A 6 17.06 -10.31 1.81
C LEU A 6 16.90 -8.89 2.37
N ARG A 7 18.01 -8.28 2.80
CA ARG A 7 18.01 -6.90 3.26
C ARG A 7 17.60 -5.94 2.13
N THR A 8 18.13 -6.12 0.92
CA THR A 8 17.76 -5.31 -0.24
C THR A 8 16.27 -5.44 -0.57
N LEU A 9 15.74 -6.67 -0.65
CA LEU A 9 14.31 -6.89 -0.93
C LEU A 9 13.40 -6.25 0.12
N THR A 10 13.78 -6.35 1.39
CA THR A 10 13.05 -5.73 2.50
C THR A 10 13.03 -4.21 2.39
N LEU A 11 14.16 -3.59 2.01
CA LEU A 11 14.26 -2.15 1.81
C LEU A 11 13.50 -1.67 0.58
N VAL A 12 13.54 -2.41 -0.53
CA VAL A 12 12.76 -2.09 -1.74
C VAL A 12 11.27 -2.15 -1.43
N ALA A 13 10.80 -3.18 -0.73
CA ALA A 13 9.41 -3.26 -0.29
C ALA A 13 9.02 -2.08 0.63
N THR A 14 9.89 -1.73 1.58
CA THR A 14 9.69 -0.59 2.49
C THR A 14 9.58 0.72 1.71
N ALA A 15 10.49 0.95 0.77
CA ALA A 15 10.49 2.15 -0.07
C ALA A 15 9.25 2.20 -0.96
N GLY A 16 8.85 1.09 -1.57
CA GLY A 16 7.65 1.02 -2.42
C GLY A 16 6.36 1.32 -1.64
N TYR A 17 6.16 0.71 -0.48
CA TYR A 17 4.99 1.02 0.36
C TYR A 17 5.01 2.46 0.89
N THR A 18 6.19 2.99 1.23
CA THR A 18 6.33 4.38 1.65
C THR A 18 5.98 5.34 0.51
N LEU A 19 6.47 5.06 -0.70
CA LEU A 19 6.17 5.85 -1.90
C LEU A 19 4.66 5.82 -2.21
N TRP A 20 4.04 4.64 -2.20
CA TRP A 20 2.59 4.50 -2.36
C TRP A 20 1.85 5.37 -1.34
N GLY A 21 2.26 5.34 -0.07
CA GLY A 21 1.60 6.12 0.97
C GLY A 21 1.77 7.63 0.82
N VAL A 22 2.97 8.10 0.46
CA VAL A 22 3.25 9.52 0.21
C VAL A 22 2.44 10.04 -0.97
N LEU A 23 2.30 9.26 -2.05
CA LEU A 23 1.48 9.65 -3.20
C LEU A 23 0.02 9.88 -2.80
N HIS A 24 -0.56 8.99 -1.98
CA HIS A 24 -1.95 9.11 -1.54
C HIS A 24 -2.17 10.24 -0.53
N ILE A 25 -1.21 10.47 0.38
CA ILE A 25 -1.23 11.63 1.27
C ILE A 25 -1.19 12.92 0.43
N GLY A 26 -0.28 13.00 -0.55
CA GLY A 26 -0.14 14.16 -1.42
C GLY A 26 -1.40 14.43 -2.23
N LEU A 27 -1.96 13.40 -2.88
CA LEU A 27 -3.21 13.50 -3.63
C LEU A 27 -4.37 13.93 -2.73
N GLY A 28 -4.57 13.26 -1.60
CA GLY A 28 -5.66 13.57 -0.68
C GLY A 28 -5.54 14.97 -0.10
N ALA A 29 -4.35 15.38 0.33
CA ALA A 29 -4.10 16.73 0.83
C ALA A 29 -4.31 17.82 -0.24
N ALA A 30 -3.89 17.55 -1.49
CA ALA A 30 -4.10 18.47 -2.61
C ALA A 30 -5.58 18.64 -2.98
N MET A 31 -6.39 17.57 -2.85
CA MET A 31 -7.82 17.64 -3.13
C MET A 31 -8.59 18.27 -1.98
N LEU A 32 -8.23 17.94 -0.73
CA LEU A 32 -8.83 18.56 0.46
C LEU A 32 -8.52 20.05 0.54
N SER A 33 -7.30 20.48 0.15
CA SER A 33 -6.94 21.91 0.18
C SER A 33 -7.74 22.73 -0.83
N ARG A 34 -8.13 22.15 -1.97
CA ARG A 34 -9.03 22.79 -2.94
C ARG A 34 -10.45 22.98 -2.42
N ASN A 35 -10.85 22.21 -1.41
CA ASN A 35 -12.15 22.30 -0.77
C ASN A 35 -12.16 23.25 0.45
N LEU A 36 -11.01 23.81 0.84
CA LEU A 36 -10.91 24.81 1.92
C LEU A 36 -11.56 26.12 1.44
N GLY A 37 -12.82 26.33 1.81
CA GLY A 37 -13.62 27.50 1.42
C GLY A 37 -15.00 27.14 0.86
N ILE A 38 -15.28 25.85 0.66
CA ILE A 38 -16.59 25.33 0.26
C ILE A 38 -17.34 24.94 1.55
N ASP A 39 -18.59 25.41 1.68
CA ASP A 39 -19.41 25.14 2.85
C ASP A 39 -19.57 23.62 3.06
N ILE A 40 -19.36 23.13 4.29
CA ILE A 40 -19.26 21.68 4.58
C ILE A 40 -20.59 20.92 4.41
N TYR A 41 -21.65 21.63 4.02
CA TYR A 41 -23.03 21.17 3.85
C TYR A 41 -23.50 21.14 2.38
N GLN A 42 -22.58 21.09 1.41
CA GLN A 42 -22.89 21.38 -0.01
C GLN A 42 -23.51 20.24 -0.84
N SER A 43 -23.65 19.03 -0.31
CA SER A 43 -24.45 17.89 -0.84
C SER A 43 -23.87 16.58 -0.30
N GLU A 44 -24.64 15.50 -0.36
CA GLU A 44 -24.16 14.14 -0.04
C GLU A 44 -22.92 13.77 -0.87
N LEU A 45 -22.96 14.03 -2.19
CA LEU A 45 -21.84 13.76 -3.10
C LEU A 45 -20.54 14.50 -2.72
N ALA A 46 -20.64 15.75 -2.25
CA ALA A 46 -19.49 16.51 -1.79
C ALA A 46 -18.89 15.93 -0.50
N ALA A 47 -19.74 15.45 0.42
CA ALA A 47 -19.31 14.78 1.64
C ALA A 47 -18.64 13.43 1.35
N GLU A 48 -19.22 12.62 0.46
CA GLU A 48 -18.64 11.34 0.02
C GLU A 48 -17.28 11.53 -0.65
N SER A 49 -17.16 12.52 -1.55
CA SER A 49 -15.90 12.87 -2.21
C SER A 49 -14.83 13.30 -1.19
N THR A 50 -15.23 14.10 -0.20
CA THR A 50 -14.33 14.52 0.88
C THR A 50 -13.87 13.33 1.71
N MET A 51 -14.80 12.43 2.07
CA MET A 51 -14.50 11.20 2.81
C MET A 51 -13.54 10.28 2.03
N PHE A 52 -13.70 10.18 0.71
CA PHE A 52 -12.79 9.42 -0.15
C PHE A 52 -11.35 9.96 -0.05
N PHE A 53 -11.15 11.27 -0.17
CA PHE A 53 -9.80 11.87 -0.07
C PHE A 53 -9.22 11.83 1.35
N VAL A 54 -10.05 11.99 2.39
CA VAL A 54 -9.61 11.75 3.78
C VAL A 54 -9.14 10.30 3.94
N SER A 55 -9.90 9.34 3.41
CA SER A 55 -9.52 7.93 3.45
C SER A 55 -8.20 7.67 2.73
N ALA A 56 -7.97 8.31 1.58
CA ALA A 56 -6.68 8.23 0.87
C ALA A 56 -5.51 8.72 1.75
N VAL A 57 -5.66 9.85 2.47
CA VAL A 57 -4.65 10.34 3.41
C VAL A 57 -4.43 9.34 4.55
N VAL A 58 -5.49 8.81 5.15
CA VAL A 58 -5.42 7.88 6.28
C VAL A 58 -4.75 6.56 5.88
N PHE A 59 -5.16 5.95 4.77
CA PHE A 59 -4.53 4.73 4.28
C PHE A 59 -3.10 4.98 3.79
N GLY A 60 -2.81 6.16 3.22
CA GLY A 60 -1.45 6.56 2.88
C GLY A 60 -0.56 6.66 4.13
N ALA A 61 -1.06 7.28 5.20
CA ALA A 61 -0.36 7.37 6.48
C ALA A 61 -0.15 5.98 7.11
N GLN A 62 -1.16 5.12 7.06
CA GLN A 62 -1.04 3.72 7.49
C GLN A 62 0.06 3.00 6.72
N ALA A 63 0.09 3.12 5.39
CA ALA A 63 1.08 2.48 4.52
C ALA A 63 2.51 2.88 4.93
N VAL A 64 2.76 4.18 5.12
CA VAL A 64 4.06 4.72 5.57
C VAL A 64 4.41 4.20 6.96
N MET A 65 3.48 4.29 7.92
CA MET A 65 3.71 3.86 9.30
C MET A 65 4.05 2.36 9.35
N VAL A 66 3.28 1.51 8.67
CA VAL A 66 3.52 0.07 8.62
C VAL A 66 4.83 -0.24 7.89
N ALA A 67 5.14 0.48 6.81
CA ALA A 67 6.40 0.30 6.08
C ALA A 67 7.61 0.58 6.97
N VAL A 68 7.62 1.76 7.61
CA VAL A 68 8.74 2.26 8.41
C VAL A 68 8.85 1.55 9.76
N THR A 69 7.77 1.03 10.34
CA THR A 69 7.85 0.35 11.65
C THR A 69 8.00 -1.16 11.52
N LEU A 70 7.28 -1.78 10.59
CA LEU A 70 7.13 -3.24 10.47
C LEU A 70 7.80 -3.81 9.23
N ASN A 71 7.51 -3.31 8.01
CA ASN A 71 8.07 -3.93 6.80
C ASN A 71 9.60 -3.81 6.74
N ARG A 72 10.20 -2.72 7.23
CA ARG A 72 11.67 -2.60 7.29
C ARG A 72 12.36 -3.69 8.12
N ARG A 73 11.60 -4.34 9.02
CA ARG A 73 12.05 -5.45 9.88
C ARG A 73 11.65 -6.81 9.31
N ASN A 74 11.07 -6.85 8.10
CA ASN A 74 10.48 -8.03 7.47
C ASN A 74 9.39 -8.69 8.37
N ASP A 75 8.65 -7.87 9.11
CA ASP A 75 7.67 -8.34 10.09
C ASP A 75 6.44 -9.01 9.45
N ARG A 76 5.90 -10.03 10.13
CA ARG A 76 4.79 -10.82 9.59
C ARG A 76 3.50 -10.01 9.49
N VAL A 77 3.19 -9.22 10.50
CA VAL A 77 1.97 -8.42 10.60
C VAL A 77 2.05 -7.30 9.57
N GLY A 78 3.18 -6.60 9.50
CA GLY A 78 3.37 -5.51 8.54
C GLY A 78 3.23 -5.95 7.08
N HIS A 79 3.70 -7.15 6.73
CA HIS A 79 3.48 -7.71 5.40
C HIS A 79 2.00 -7.92 5.09
N TRP A 80 1.23 -8.51 6.00
CA TRP A 80 -0.19 -8.76 5.75
C TRP A 80 -0.98 -7.45 5.69
N LEU A 81 -0.72 -6.52 6.60
CA LEU A 81 -1.37 -5.20 6.59
C LEU A 81 -1.16 -4.48 5.24
N ASN A 82 0.09 -4.31 4.81
CA ASN A 82 0.37 -3.61 3.54
C ASN A 82 0.03 -4.43 2.29
N LEU A 83 -0.04 -5.76 2.38
CA LEU A 83 -0.54 -6.57 1.27
C LEU A 83 -2.05 -6.43 1.13
N THR A 84 -2.82 -6.71 2.19
CA THR A 84 -4.28 -6.85 2.08
C THR A 84 -5.00 -5.51 2.09
N VAL A 85 -4.57 -4.56 2.93
CA VAL A 85 -5.28 -3.27 3.04
C VAL A 85 -5.07 -2.45 1.76
N LEU A 86 -3.82 -2.25 1.35
CA LEU A 86 -3.52 -1.48 0.13
C LEU A 86 -4.02 -2.20 -1.11
N GLY A 87 -3.91 -3.54 -1.16
CA GLY A 87 -4.45 -4.31 -2.27
C GLY A 87 -5.96 -4.20 -2.40
N ALA A 88 -6.69 -4.14 -1.28
CA ALA A 88 -8.14 -3.89 -1.29
C ALA A 88 -8.47 -2.47 -1.78
N VAL A 89 -7.71 -1.47 -1.35
CA VAL A 89 -7.87 -0.07 -1.81
C VAL A 89 -7.62 0.04 -3.32
N ASP A 90 -6.51 -0.52 -3.81
CA ASP A 90 -6.16 -0.50 -5.24
C ASP A 90 -7.17 -1.29 -6.08
N ALA A 91 -7.64 -2.45 -5.59
CA ALA A 91 -8.66 -3.24 -6.29
C ALA A 91 -9.99 -2.51 -6.39
N ALA A 92 -10.44 -1.87 -5.30
CA ALA A 92 -11.66 -1.07 -5.29
C ALA A 92 -11.52 0.15 -6.23
N PHE A 93 -10.38 0.85 -6.18
CA PHE A 93 -10.10 1.96 -7.08
C PHE A 93 -10.11 1.53 -8.56
N ILE A 94 -9.46 0.41 -8.88
CA ILE A 94 -9.46 -0.11 -10.26
C ILE A 94 -10.89 -0.43 -10.71
N ALA A 95 -11.65 -1.14 -9.90
CA ALA A 95 -13.00 -1.58 -10.25
C ALA A 95 -14.00 -0.43 -10.38
N VAL A 96 -13.91 0.57 -9.50
CA VAL A 96 -14.91 1.65 -9.38
C VAL A 96 -14.51 2.91 -10.15
N MET A 97 -13.21 3.22 -10.27
CA MET A 97 -12.73 4.46 -10.89
C MET A 97 -12.05 4.23 -12.24
N LEU A 98 -11.14 3.27 -12.32
CA LEU A 98 -10.29 3.10 -13.50
C LEU A 98 -11.02 2.38 -14.65
N VAL A 99 -11.59 1.21 -14.38
CA VAL A 99 -12.29 0.39 -15.37
C VAL A 99 -13.51 1.12 -15.97
N PRO A 100 -14.32 1.86 -15.19
CA PRO A 100 -15.42 2.65 -15.75
C PRO A 100 -14.97 3.89 -16.52
N GLY A 101 -13.68 4.26 -16.46
CA GLY A 101 -13.13 5.40 -17.19
C GLY A 101 -13.26 6.76 -16.49
N HIS A 102 -13.49 6.79 -15.17
CA HIS A 102 -13.50 8.04 -14.39
C HIS A 102 -12.09 8.62 -14.21
N VAL A 103 -11.05 7.79 -14.32
CA VAL A 103 -9.64 8.20 -14.27
C VAL A 103 -8.90 7.65 -15.49
N GLY A 104 -7.97 8.43 -16.05
CA GLY A 104 -7.14 8.00 -17.16
C GLY A 104 -6.21 6.84 -16.79
N TRP A 105 -6.02 5.89 -17.71
CA TRP A 105 -5.19 4.70 -17.49
C TRP A 105 -3.75 5.01 -17.08
N ALA A 106 -3.13 6.02 -17.69
CA ALA A 106 -1.74 6.38 -17.42
C ALA A 106 -1.51 6.80 -15.95
N GLU A 107 -2.49 7.48 -15.36
CA GLU A 107 -2.41 7.96 -13.98
C GLU A 107 -2.92 6.91 -12.98
N GLY A 108 -4.00 6.20 -13.35
CA GLY A 108 -4.69 5.27 -12.45
C GLY A 108 -3.94 3.98 -12.13
N VAL A 109 -3.01 3.52 -12.98
CA VAL A 109 -2.26 2.26 -12.73
C VAL A 109 -0.99 2.44 -11.89
N VAL A 110 -0.51 3.67 -11.71
CA VAL A 110 0.80 3.93 -11.09
C VAL A 110 0.86 3.39 -9.66
N ALA A 111 -0.12 3.73 -8.83
CA ALA A 111 -0.20 3.26 -7.45
C ALA A 111 -0.31 1.72 -7.35
N PRO A 112 -1.25 1.05 -8.05
CA PRO A 112 -1.34 -0.40 -8.07
C PRO A 112 -0.05 -1.11 -8.48
N LEU A 113 0.69 -0.58 -9.46
CA LEU A 113 1.96 -1.16 -9.89
C LEU A 113 3.06 -1.01 -8.83
N ILE A 114 3.13 0.15 -8.16
CA ILE A 114 4.06 0.36 -7.04
C ILE A 114 3.74 -0.60 -5.89
N TRP A 115 2.47 -0.75 -5.53
CA TRP A 115 2.03 -1.68 -4.50
C TRP A 115 2.40 -3.12 -4.87
N LEU A 116 2.10 -3.55 -6.11
CA LEU A 116 2.37 -4.91 -6.55
C LEU A 116 3.87 -5.24 -6.54
N ALA A 117 4.71 -4.31 -7.00
CA ALA A 117 6.16 -4.48 -6.95
C ALA A 117 6.66 -4.59 -5.50
N ALA A 118 6.18 -3.72 -4.60
CA ALA A 118 6.52 -3.76 -3.17
C ALA A 118 6.07 -5.07 -2.51
N ALA A 119 4.86 -5.54 -2.83
CA ALA A 119 4.29 -6.79 -2.35
C ALA A 119 5.09 -8.02 -2.78
N CYS A 120 5.52 -8.05 -4.05
CA CYS A 120 6.38 -9.10 -4.58
C CYS A 120 7.73 -9.16 -3.83
N CYS A 121 8.38 -8.00 -3.63
CA CYS A 121 9.63 -7.91 -2.87
C CYS A 121 9.44 -8.35 -1.41
N ALA A 122 8.36 -7.93 -0.75
CA ALA A 122 8.04 -8.32 0.62
C ALA A 122 7.80 -9.84 0.72
N ALA A 123 7.02 -10.41 -0.20
CA ALA A 123 6.74 -11.84 -0.23
C ALA A 123 8.03 -12.66 -0.46
N ALA A 124 8.90 -12.22 -1.37
CA ALA A 124 10.19 -12.86 -1.64
C ALA A 124 11.12 -12.81 -0.42
N ALA A 125 11.23 -11.64 0.23
CA ALA A 125 12.03 -11.48 1.45
C ALA A 125 11.57 -12.40 2.58
N ARG A 126 10.26 -12.60 2.72
CA ARG A 126 9.68 -13.50 3.71
C ARG A 126 9.94 -14.97 3.41
N ARG A 127 9.78 -15.40 2.16
CA ARG A 127 10.05 -16.79 1.76
C ARG A 127 11.51 -17.17 1.97
N GLY A 128 12.44 -16.26 1.63
CA GLY A 128 13.87 -16.52 1.83
C GLY A 128 14.34 -16.42 3.29
N ALA A 129 13.52 -15.89 4.20
CA ALA A 129 13.78 -15.87 5.63
C ALA A 129 13.18 -17.09 6.38
N ALA A 130 12.36 -17.91 5.71
CA ALA A 130 11.79 -19.10 6.33
C ALA A 130 12.90 -20.16 6.56
N PRO A 131 12.97 -20.80 7.74
CA PRO A 131 13.94 -21.86 8.00
C PRO A 131 13.75 -22.99 6.99
N ALA A 132 14.87 -23.51 6.45
CA ALA A 132 14.85 -24.69 5.59
C ALA A 132 14.07 -25.80 6.30
N ARG A 133 13.01 -26.33 5.67
CA ARG A 133 12.28 -27.49 6.21
C ARG A 133 13.29 -28.62 6.38
N ALA A 134 13.60 -28.99 7.62
CA ALA A 134 14.40 -30.17 7.90
C ALA A 134 13.69 -31.40 7.27
N PRO A 135 14.42 -32.30 6.59
CA PRO A 135 13.82 -33.51 6.05
C PRO A 135 13.14 -34.26 7.19
N ARG A 136 11.87 -34.63 6.95
CA ARG A 136 11.04 -35.34 7.90
C ARG A 136 11.68 -36.73 8.07
N LEU A 137 12.53 -36.91 9.08
CA LEU A 137 13.07 -38.22 9.43
C LEU A 137 11.88 -39.09 9.83
N ILE A 138 11.49 -39.97 8.92
CA ILE A 138 10.51 -41.03 9.16
C ILE A 138 11.15 -41.91 10.22
N ARG A 139 10.67 -41.81 11.47
CA ARG A 139 11.00 -42.80 12.50
C ARG A 139 10.21 -44.06 12.17
N SER A 140 10.95 -45.13 11.86
CA SER A 140 10.50 -46.51 11.75
C SER A 140 10.03 -47.06 13.08
#